data_AF-A0A2M7QT11-F1
#
_entry.id   AF-A0A2M7QT11-F1
#
_cell.length_a   1.000
_cell.length_b   1.000
_cell.length_c   1.000
_cell.angle_alpha   90.00
_cell.angle_beta   90.00
_cell.angle_gamma   90.00
#
_symmetry.space_group_name_H-M   'P 1'
#
loop_
_entity.id
_entity.type
_entity.pdbx_description
1 polymer ?
#
loop_
_entity_poly.entity_id
_entity_poly.type
_entity_poly.pdbx_seq_one_letter_code
_entity_poly.pdbx_strand_id
1 'polypeptide(L)'
;MRNKKIYREIEVFENTNLYKLAETIIDAYNFNFDHCFGFFSKISESRYFDSEKKYELFTDLIEEGENLESTGAKSVKKTKVKDVWQKFGDKMMFLFDYGDSWQFIVDLKDFSRKKAGIKYPKILLKVGRPPKQY
;
A
#
# COMPACT_ATOMS: atom_id res chain seq x y z
N MET A 1 4.58 12.72 11.70
CA MET A 1 5.77 12.23 12.46
C MET A 1 6.02 10.75 12.21
N ARG A 2 7.16 10.40 11.56
CA ARG A 2 7.61 9.01 11.33
C ARG A 2 8.06 8.34 12.64
N ASN A 3 7.20 7.53 13.26
CA ASN A 3 7.62 6.72 14.40
C ASN A 3 8.38 5.47 13.92
N LYS A 4 9.72 5.58 13.81
CA LYS A 4 10.60 4.44 13.43
C LYS A 4 10.51 3.22 14.37
N LYS A 5 9.75 3.32 15.47
CA LYS A 5 9.54 2.22 16.43
C LYS A 5 8.40 1.28 16.07
N ILE A 6 7.58 1.60 15.06
CA ILE A 6 6.49 0.74 14.60
C ILE A 6 6.68 0.46 13.11
N TYR A 7 6.92 -0.80 12.77
CA TYR A 7 7.03 -1.21 11.37
C TYR A 7 6.65 -2.68 11.18
N ARG A 8 6.40 -3.04 9.92
CA ARG A 8 6.06 -4.39 9.47
C ARG A 8 6.97 -4.75 8.32
N GLU A 9 7.42 -6.00 8.31
CA GLU A 9 8.02 -6.60 7.12
C GLU A 9 7.05 -7.63 6.58
N ILE A 10 6.73 -7.53 5.30
CA ILE A 10 5.81 -8.43 4.61
C ILE A 10 6.50 -8.97 3.37
N GLU A 11 6.18 -10.22 3.02
CA GLU A 11 6.63 -10.85 1.78
C GLU A 11 5.40 -11.14 0.92
N VAL A 12 5.42 -10.66 -0.33
CA VAL A 12 4.32 -10.78 -1.29
C VAL A 12 4.88 -11.23 -2.64
N PHE A 13 4.06 -11.83 -3.50
CA PHE A 13 4.50 -12.12 -4.87
C PHE A 13 4.60 -10.85 -5.69
N GLU A 14 5.56 -10.81 -6.60
CA GLU A 14 5.76 -9.70 -7.54
C GLU A 14 4.52 -9.41 -8.42
N ASN A 15 3.71 -10.45 -8.70
CA ASN A 15 2.46 -10.38 -9.48
C ASN A 15 1.22 -10.08 -8.62
N THR A 16 1.38 -9.83 -7.32
CA THR A 16 0.31 -9.31 -6.44
C THR A 16 -0.11 -7.94 -6.97
N ASN A 17 -1.41 -7.64 -6.99
CA ASN A 17 -1.86 -6.29 -7.34
C ASN A 17 -1.79 -5.34 -6.14
N LEU A 18 -1.84 -4.04 -6.38
CA LEU A 18 -1.73 -3.04 -5.32
C LEU A 18 -2.91 -3.11 -4.33
N TYR A 19 -4.09 -3.54 -4.77
CA TYR A 19 -5.23 -3.76 -3.86
C TYR A 19 -4.91 -4.81 -2.80
N LYS A 20 -4.42 -6.00 -3.23
CA LYS A 20 -4.06 -7.08 -2.30
C LYS A 20 -2.84 -6.72 -1.45
N LEU A 21 -1.92 -5.90 -1.98
CA LEU A 21 -0.84 -5.32 -1.18
C LEU A 21 -1.39 -4.41 -0.08
N ALA A 22 -2.31 -3.49 -0.39
CA ALA A 22 -2.94 -2.60 0.58
C ALA A 22 -3.64 -3.39 1.70
N GLU A 23 -4.43 -4.40 1.34
CA GLU A 23 -5.07 -5.29 2.31
C GLU A 23 -4.04 -5.97 3.22
N THR A 24 -2.92 -6.46 2.66
CA THR A 24 -1.83 -7.07 3.42
C THR A 24 -1.17 -6.09 4.40
N ILE A 25 -0.99 -4.83 3.97
CA ILE A 25 -0.43 -3.78 4.84
C ILE A 25 -1.36 -3.51 6.01
N ILE A 26 -2.65 -3.32 5.75
CA ILE A 26 -3.66 -2.99 6.78
C ILE A 26 -3.86 -4.15 7.77
N ASP A 27 -3.94 -5.39 7.27
CA ASP A 27 -3.99 -6.60 8.12
C ASP A 27 -2.74 -6.71 9.02
N ALA A 28 -1.56 -6.30 8.54
CA ALA A 28 -0.35 -6.34 9.35
C ALA A 28 -0.42 -5.43 10.60
N TYR A 29 -1.28 -4.41 10.59
CA TYR A 29 -1.57 -3.53 11.73
C TYR A 29 -2.86 -3.90 12.47
N ASN A 30 -3.53 -4.99 12.09
CA ASN A 30 -4.81 -5.45 12.64
C ASN A 30 -5.94 -4.41 12.49
N PHE A 31 -5.91 -3.66 11.39
CA PHE A 31 -6.98 -2.73 11.02
C PHE A 31 -8.02 -3.45 10.17
N ASN A 32 -9.25 -2.94 10.19
CA ASN A 32 -10.26 -3.31 9.21
C ASN A 32 -9.91 -2.66 7.86
N PHE A 33 -10.16 -3.38 6.77
CA PHE A 33 -9.92 -2.90 5.41
C PHE A 33 -11.23 -2.40 4.78
N ASP A 34 -11.78 -1.34 5.36
CA ASP A 34 -13.13 -0.82 5.14
C ASP A 34 -13.16 0.58 4.50
N HIS A 35 -12.01 1.20 4.26
CA HIS A 35 -11.89 2.53 3.66
C HIS A 35 -11.12 2.55 2.34
N CYS A 36 -11.34 3.62 1.57
CA CYS A 36 -10.59 3.88 0.34
C CYS A 36 -9.13 4.24 0.65
N PHE A 37 -8.27 4.03 -0.34
CA PHE A 37 -6.83 4.20 -0.20
C PHE A 37 -6.13 4.51 -1.54
N GLY A 38 -4.87 4.94 -1.42
CA GLY A 38 -4.01 5.23 -2.55
C GLY A 38 -2.51 5.05 -2.27
N PHE A 39 -1.73 4.87 -3.34
CA PHE A 39 -0.27 4.86 -3.34
C PHE A 39 0.27 6.05 -4.14
N PHE A 40 1.26 6.75 -3.60
CA PHE A 40 1.76 8.03 -4.09
C PHE A 40 3.29 8.06 -4.10
N SER A 41 3.91 8.48 -5.21
CA SER A 41 5.38 8.55 -5.33
C SER A 41 6.01 9.67 -4.50
N LYS A 42 5.28 10.74 -4.20
CA LYS A 42 5.75 11.83 -3.34
C LYS A 42 5.49 11.50 -1.88
N ILE A 43 6.56 11.24 -1.13
CA ILE A 43 6.49 10.96 0.31
C ILE A 43 6.47 12.28 1.09
N SER A 44 5.27 12.82 1.30
CA SER A 44 5.01 14.08 2.00
C SER A 44 3.75 13.93 2.84
N GLU A 45 3.70 14.56 4.03
CA GLU A 45 2.52 14.47 4.89
C GLU A 45 1.28 15.20 4.34
N SER A 46 1.46 16.13 3.39
CA SER A 46 0.36 16.96 2.85
C SER A 46 0.37 17.13 1.33
N ARG A 47 1.49 16.88 0.65
CA ARG A 47 1.62 17.11 -0.81
C ARG A 47 1.61 15.83 -1.64
N TYR A 48 1.13 14.72 -1.08
CA TYR A 48 1.15 13.43 -1.75
C TYR A 48 0.25 13.38 -2.99
N PHE A 49 -0.81 14.18 -3.05
CA PHE A 49 -1.65 14.29 -4.26
C PHE A 49 -0.91 14.88 -5.47
N ASP A 50 0.19 15.63 -5.24
CA ASP A 50 1.09 16.16 -6.28
C ASP A 50 2.09 15.10 -6.80
N SER A 51 1.77 13.82 -6.66
CA SER A 51 2.64 12.72 -7.11
C SER A 51 2.55 12.54 -8.61
N GLU A 52 3.70 12.42 -9.25
CA GLU A 52 3.79 12.04 -10.68
C GLU A 52 3.24 10.63 -10.93
N LYS A 53 3.43 9.72 -9.97
CA LYS A 53 2.85 8.37 -9.99
C LYS A 53 1.88 8.23 -8.83
N LYS A 54 0.62 8.00 -9.13
CA LYS A 54 -0.44 7.74 -8.16
C LYS A 54 -1.33 6.59 -8.61
N TYR A 55 -1.76 5.79 -7.65
CA TYR A 55 -2.61 4.63 -7.85
C TYR A 55 -3.69 4.63 -6.77
N GLU A 56 -4.97 4.62 -7.13
CA GLU A 56 -6.06 4.81 -6.16
C GLU A 56 -7.22 3.85 -6.41
N LEU A 57 -7.91 3.46 -5.33
CA LEU A 57 -9.13 2.65 -5.43
C LEU A 57 -10.25 3.37 -6.20
N PHE A 58 -10.29 4.70 -6.15
CA PHE A 58 -11.27 5.48 -6.90
C PHE A 58 -11.24 5.20 -8.40
N THR A 59 -10.05 4.98 -8.99
CA THR A 59 -9.95 4.61 -10.41
C THR A 59 -10.67 3.29 -10.69
N ASP A 60 -10.53 2.30 -9.81
CA ASP A 60 -11.22 1.02 -9.97
C ASP A 60 -12.74 1.15 -9.77
N LEU A 61 -13.19 1.97 -8.82
CA LEU A 61 -14.61 2.21 -8.58
C LEU A 61 -15.29 2.93 -9.76
N ILE A 62 -14.62 3.91 -10.36
CA ILE A 62 -15.10 4.59 -11.58
C ILE A 62 -15.24 3.59 -12.72
N GLU A 63 -14.24 2.71 -12.91
CA GLU A 63 -14.30 1.65 -13.92
C GLU A 63 -15.42 0.63 -13.64
N GLU A 64 -15.81 0.46 -12.38
CA GLU A 64 -16.92 -0.39 -11.93
C GLU A 64 -18.30 0.31 -12.02
N GLY A 65 -18.34 1.58 -12.44
CA GLY A 65 -19.57 2.33 -12.72
C GLY A 65 -19.98 3.35 -11.66
N GLU A 66 -19.16 3.58 -10.63
CA GLU A 66 -19.43 4.59 -9.62
C GLU A 66 -19.29 6.02 -10.19
N ASN A 67 -20.20 6.91 -9.80
CA ASN A 67 -20.19 8.31 -10.24
C ASN A 67 -19.24 9.17 -9.39
N LEU A 68 -17.93 9.00 -9.62
CA LEU A 68 -16.86 9.72 -8.92
C LEU A 68 -16.01 10.53 -9.92
N GLU A 69 -15.41 11.62 -9.45
CA GLU A 69 -14.46 12.38 -10.25
C GLU A 69 -13.12 11.66 -10.38
N SER A 70 -12.55 11.66 -11.59
CA SER A 70 -11.23 11.07 -11.82
C SER A 70 -10.15 11.88 -11.11
N THR A 71 -9.34 11.21 -10.30
CA THR A 71 -8.17 11.82 -9.66
C THR A 71 -6.95 11.88 -10.57
N GLY A 72 -7.02 11.27 -11.77
CA GLY A 72 -5.86 11.05 -12.64
C GLY A 72 -4.90 9.94 -12.14
N ALA A 73 -5.31 9.16 -11.14
CA ALA A 73 -4.57 7.98 -10.69
C ALA A 73 -4.85 6.75 -11.55
N LYS A 74 -3.93 5.78 -11.46
CA LYS A 74 -4.07 4.47 -12.10
C LYS A 74 -4.75 3.47 -11.17
N SER A 75 -5.33 2.42 -11.75
CA SER A 75 -6.00 1.34 -11.01
C SER A 75 -5.05 0.58 -10.07
N VAL A 76 -5.52 0.30 -8.85
CA VAL A 76 -4.82 -0.58 -7.88
C VAL A 76 -5.13 -2.06 -8.11
N LYS A 77 -6.25 -2.41 -8.74
CA LYS A 77 -6.57 -3.81 -9.07
C LYS A 77 -5.78 -4.33 -10.29
N LYS A 78 -5.43 -3.45 -11.24
CA LYS A 78 -4.70 -3.78 -12.48
C LYS A 78 -3.17 -3.64 -12.35
N THR A 79 -2.68 -2.73 -11.51
CA THR A 79 -1.24 -2.51 -11.32
C THR A 79 -0.62 -3.59 -10.43
N LYS A 80 0.52 -4.17 -10.84
CA LYS A 80 1.25 -5.18 -10.04
C LYS A 80 2.36 -4.56 -9.22
N VAL A 81 2.76 -5.24 -8.13
CA VAL A 81 3.87 -4.81 -7.27
C VAL A 81 5.15 -4.60 -8.08
N LYS A 82 5.48 -5.51 -8.99
CA LYS A 82 6.67 -5.41 -9.85
C LYS A 82 6.69 -4.21 -10.78
N ASP A 83 5.53 -3.64 -11.10
CA ASP A 83 5.45 -2.48 -11.99
C ASP A 83 5.83 -1.19 -11.26
N VAL A 84 5.72 -1.20 -9.92
CA VAL A 84 5.94 -0.03 -9.05
C VAL A 84 7.29 -0.11 -8.33
N TRP A 85 7.63 -1.25 -7.74
CA TRP A 85 8.90 -1.47 -7.04
C TRP A 85 9.81 -2.37 -7.87
N GLN A 86 10.84 -1.78 -8.48
CA GLN A 86 11.72 -2.45 -9.43
C GLN A 86 13.15 -2.60 -8.91
N LYS A 87 13.59 -1.72 -8.01
CA LYS A 87 14.94 -1.74 -7.42
C LYS A 87 14.92 -1.47 -5.92
N PHE A 88 15.95 -1.92 -5.23
CA PHE A 88 16.12 -1.68 -3.80
C PHE A 88 16.04 -0.19 -3.48
N GLY A 89 15.29 0.12 -2.43
CA GLY A 89 15.07 1.48 -1.98
C GLY A 89 13.98 2.25 -2.73
N ASP A 90 13.32 1.65 -3.74
CA ASP A 90 12.07 2.18 -4.27
C ASP A 90 11.03 2.29 -3.15
N LYS A 91 10.34 3.44 -3.10
CA LYS A 91 9.37 3.76 -2.05
C LYS A 91 8.13 4.40 -2.63
N MET A 92 7.00 4.08 -2.01
CA MET A 92 5.75 4.82 -2.18
C MET A 92 5.20 5.17 -0.80
N MET A 93 4.48 6.28 -0.73
CA MET A 93 3.59 6.55 0.39
C MET A 93 2.26 5.83 0.14
N PHE A 94 1.80 5.05 1.11
CA PHE A 94 0.48 4.44 1.12
C PHE A 94 -0.40 5.22 2.10
N LEU A 95 -1.53 5.72 1.61
CA LEU A 95 -2.53 6.43 2.40
C LEU A 95 -3.77 5.55 2.48
N PHE A 96 -4.21 5.23 3.69
CA PHE A 96 -5.44 4.50 3.96
C PHE A 96 -6.37 5.38 4.79
N ASP A 97 -7.66 5.34 4.47
CA ASP A 97 -8.68 6.22 5.05
C ASP A 97 -8.35 7.69 4.81
N TYR A 98 -8.99 8.30 3.81
CA TYR A 98 -8.77 9.71 3.48
C TYR A 98 -9.34 10.67 4.55
N GLY A 99 -10.18 10.20 5.48
CA GLY A 99 -10.63 10.97 6.63
C GLY A 99 -9.55 11.05 7.70
N ASP A 100 -9.10 9.90 8.20
CA ASP A 100 -8.11 9.82 9.29
C ASP A 100 -6.65 9.91 8.83
N SER A 101 -6.41 9.78 7.54
CA SER A 101 -5.11 9.93 6.89
C SER A 101 -4.03 9.01 7.45
N TRP A 102 -4.29 7.71 7.53
CA TRP A 102 -3.27 6.73 7.92
C TRP A 102 -2.17 6.64 6.86
N GLN A 103 -0.98 7.15 7.19
CA GLN A 103 0.15 7.21 6.27
C GLN A 103 1.22 6.16 6.59
N PHE A 104 1.59 5.39 5.58
CA PHE A 104 2.64 4.38 5.64
C PHE A 104 3.68 4.63 4.55
N ILE A 105 4.93 4.27 4.82
CA ILE A 105 5.99 4.26 3.81
C ILE A 105 6.28 2.81 3.46
N VAL A 106 6.05 2.46 2.20
CA VAL A 106 6.24 1.11 1.68
C VAL A 106 7.55 1.08 0.90
N ASP A 107 8.53 0.36 1.43
CA ASP A 107 9.92 0.32 0.97
C ASP A 107 10.29 -1.08 0.51
N LEU A 108 10.80 -1.22 -0.73
CA LEU A 108 11.31 -2.50 -1.21
C LEU A 108 12.69 -2.79 -0.58
N LYS A 109 12.71 -3.81 0.28
CA LYS A 109 13.90 -4.21 1.05
C LYS A 109 14.72 -5.34 0.43
N ASP A 110 14.08 -6.34 -0.14
CA ASP A 110 14.75 -7.53 -0.64
C ASP A 110 13.94 -8.23 -1.76
N PHE A 111 14.60 -9.05 -2.57
CA PHE A 111 13.99 -9.98 -3.51
C PHE A 111 14.32 -11.41 -3.08
N SER A 112 13.29 -12.25 -2.94
CA SER A 112 13.45 -13.65 -2.56
C SER A 112 12.90 -14.58 -3.64
N ARG A 113 13.32 -15.85 -3.60
CA ARG A 113 12.68 -16.91 -4.39
C ARG A 113 11.55 -17.53 -3.58
N LYS A 114 10.44 -17.85 -4.25
CA LYS A 114 9.33 -18.60 -3.67
C LYS A 114 9.84 -19.88 -3.01
N LYS A 115 9.45 -20.10 -1.76
CA LYS A 115 9.75 -21.34 -1.02
C LYS A 115 8.53 -22.29 -1.10
N ALA A 116 8.78 -23.56 -1.39
CA ALA A 116 7.73 -24.57 -1.42
C ALA A 116 7.08 -24.73 -0.04
N GLY A 117 5.76 -24.97 0.00
CA GLY A 117 5.01 -25.13 1.25
C GLY A 117 4.70 -23.84 2.02
N ILE A 118 5.18 -22.68 1.57
CA ILE A 118 4.90 -21.39 2.21
C ILE A 118 3.71 -20.70 1.53
N LYS A 119 2.75 -20.25 2.36
CA LYS A 119 1.63 -19.40 1.92
C LYS A 119 2.07 -17.93 1.88
N TYR A 120 1.56 -17.22 0.88
CA TYR A 120 1.78 -15.79 0.65
C TYR A 120 0.43 -15.10 0.44
N PRO A 121 0.28 -13.81 0.78
CA PRO A 121 1.27 -12.96 1.46
C PRO A 121 1.55 -13.44 2.89
N LYS A 122 2.70 -13.07 3.45
CA LYS A 122 3.02 -13.37 4.85
C LYS A 122 3.70 -12.19 5.53
N ILE A 123 3.49 -12.08 6.83
CA ILE A 123 4.13 -11.09 7.68
C ILE A 123 5.38 -11.74 8.29
N LEU A 124 6.54 -11.19 7.98
CA LEU A 124 7.84 -11.67 8.45
C LEU A 124 8.17 -11.14 9.84
N LEU A 125 7.83 -9.87 10.09
CA LEU A 125 8.19 -9.18 11.32
C LEU A 125 7.12 -8.15 11.71
N LYS A 126 6.79 -8.11 13.01
CA LYS A 126 5.97 -7.05 13.62
C LYS A 126 6.77 -6.38 14.73
N VAL A 127 7.17 -5.13 14.55
CA VAL A 127 7.84 -4.33 15.58
C VAL A 127 6.94 -3.20 16.06
N GLY A 128 6.86 -3.04 17.38
CA GLY A 128 6.01 -2.05 18.02
C GLY A 128 4.52 -2.42 18.01
N ARG A 129 3.80 -1.95 19.04
CA ARG A 129 2.35 -2.12 19.13
C ARG A 129 1.67 -1.31 18.02
N PRO A 130 0.77 -1.90 17.21
CA PRO A 130 0.01 -1.11 16.26
C PRO A 130 -0.84 -0.07 17.00
N PRO A 131 -1.07 1.13 16.43
CA PRO A 131 -2.04 2.07 16.98
C PRO A 131 -3.45 1.45 16.98
N LYS A 132 -4.39 2.05 17.72
CA LYS A 132 -5.81 1.74 17.53
C LYS A 132 -6.30 2.44 16.26
N GLN A 133 -7.20 1.80 15.52
CA GLN A 133 -7.75 2.36 14.29
C GLN A 133 -8.71 3.54 14.59
N TYR A 134 -9.63 3.35 15.54
CA TYR A 134 -10.53 4.38 16.09
C TYR A 134 -10.67 4.19 17.62
#